data_AF-A0A6P8HB78-F1
#
_entry.id   AF-A0A6P8HB78-F1
#
_cell.length_a   1.000
_cell.length_b   1.000
_cell.length_c   1.000
_cell.angle_alpha   90.00
_cell.angle_beta   90.00
_cell.angle_gamma   90.00
#
_symmetry.space_group_name_H-M   'P 1'
#
loop_
_entity.id
_entity.type
_entity.pdbx_description
1 polymer ?
#
loop_
_entity_poly.entity_id
_entity_poly.type
_entity_poly.pdbx_seq_one_letter_code
_entity_poly.pdbx_strand_id
1 'polypeptide(L)'
;MEYIVRKILNLRLFDDNGQRWKKSVMDKQYEVLCVSQFTLCSVLKGNKPDFHCAMGGEESEKFYQTFLEKMRTAYKPEAIKDGKFAAYMQVHIQNDGPVTINLESTPSSNNQQEKQNPGKKVKSSSEENGERENSVQEQTASNLTEQVKGLKLENMDSAS
;
A
#
# COMPACT_ATOMS: atom_id res chain seq x y z
N MET A 1 0.00 -10.63 -0.39
CA MET A 1 0.28 -10.45 -1.82
C MET A 1 -0.94 -10.72 -2.70
N GLU A 2 -1.52 -11.93 -2.73
CA GLU A 2 -2.68 -12.24 -3.61
C GLU A 2 -3.87 -11.29 -3.44
N TYR A 3 -4.17 -10.93 -2.18
CA TYR A 3 -5.23 -9.98 -1.88
C TYR A 3 -5.00 -8.64 -2.56
N ILE A 4 -3.78 -8.08 -2.46
CA ILE A 4 -3.51 -6.75 -2.99
C ILE A 4 -3.55 -6.78 -4.51
N VAL A 5 -2.90 -7.75 -5.17
CA VAL A 5 -2.96 -7.94 -6.64
C VAL A 5 -4.41 -7.94 -7.14
N ARG A 6 -5.26 -8.79 -6.53
CA ARG A 6 -6.68 -8.86 -6.88
C ARG A 6 -7.40 -7.53 -6.63
N LYS A 7 -7.10 -6.86 -5.50
CA LYS A 7 -7.73 -5.58 -5.14
C LYS A 7 -7.36 -4.49 -6.14
N ILE A 8 -6.08 -4.36 -6.50
CA ILE A 8 -5.56 -3.40 -7.47
C ILE A 8 -6.27 -3.56 -8.82
N LEU A 9 -6.26 -4.80 -9.36
CA LEU A 9 -6.76 -5.07 -10.70
C LEU A 9 -8.29 -4.93 -10.82
N ASN A 10 -9.03 -5.18 -9.74
CA ASN A 10 -10.50 -5.15 -9.75
C ASN A 10 -11.10 -3.86 -9.14
N LEU A 11 -10.26 -2.92 -8.68
CA LEU A 11 -10.76 -1.68 -8.06
C LEU A 11 -11.51 -0.84 -9.10
N ARG A 12 -12.78 -0.53 -8.81
CA ARG A 12 -13.64 0.21 -9.75
C ARG A 12 -13.41 1.72 -9.61
N LEU A 13 -12.48 2.23 -10.41
CA LEU A 13 -12.08 3.65 -10.37
C LEU A 13 -12.59 4.46 -11.56
N PHE A 14 -13.05 3.79 -12.62
CA PHE A 14 -13.39 4.45 -13.88
C PHE A 14 -14.89 4.49 -14.12
N ASP A 15 -15.31 5.55 -14.80
CA ASP A 15 -16.71 5.78 -15.15
C ASP A 15 -17.12 4.90 -16.34
N ASP A 16 -18.41 4.59 -16.41
CA ASP A 16 -19.01 3.82 -17.50
C ASP A 16 -20.38 4.38 -17.83
N ASN A 17 -20.58 4.81 -19.09
CA ASN A 17 -21.86 5.35 -19.57
C ASN A 17 -22.45 6.43 -18.64
N GLY A 18 -21.60 7.35 -18.15
CA GLY A 18 -22.00 8.43 -17.24
C GLY A 18 -22.18 8.02 -15.77
N GLN A 19 -21.97 6.75 -15.42
CA GLN A 19 -22.01 6.29 -14.03
C GLN A 19 -20.61 6.18 -13.44
N ARG A 20 -20.40 6.80 -12.27
CA ARG A 20 -19.12 6.78 -11.56
C ARG A 20 -18.81 5.44 -10.90
N TRP A 21 -17.52 5.11 -10.79
CA TRP A 21 -17.02 3.96 -10.01
C TRP A 21 -17.51 2.60 -10.52
N LYS A 22 -17.54 2.42 -11.85
CA LYS A 22 -18.14 1.23 -12.46
C LYS A 22 -17.16 0.28 -13.09
N LYS A 23 -16.01 0.74 -13.53
CA LYS A 23 -15.04 -0.07 -14.27
C LYS A 23 -13.71 -0.08 -13.56
N SER A 24 -13.07 -1.24 -13.57
CA SER A 24 -11.70 -1.44 -13.12
C SER A 24 -10.69 -1.17 -14.24
N VAL A 25 -9.40 -1.23 -13.90
CA VAL A 25 -8.33 -1.11 -14.90
C VAL A 25 -8.43 -2.23 -15.94
N MET A 26 -8.80 -3.43 -15.51
CA MET A 26 -9.00 -4.57 -16.41
C MET A 26 -10.19 -4.36 -17.35
N ASP A 27 -11.30 -3.85 -16.83
CA ASP A 27 -12.50 -3.62 -17.66
C ASP A 27 -12.27 -2.55 -18.74
N LYS A 28 -11.42 -1.55 -18.44
CA LYS A 28 -11.04 -0.50 -19.39
C LYS A 28 -9.86 -0.89 -20.27
N GLN A 29 -9.23 -2.03 -20.01
CA GLN A 29 -8.01 -2.47 -20.67
C GLN A 29 -6.87 -1.44 -20.56
N TYR A 30 -6.80 -0.74 -19.43
CA TYR A 30 -5.75 0.26 -19.16
C TYR A 30 -4.48 -0.39 -18.61
N GLU A 31 -3.44 0.42 -18.50
CA GLU A 31 -2.13 0.02 -18.02
C GLU A 31 -1.93 0.38 -16.54
N VAL A 32 -1.03 -0.36 -15.88
CA VAL A 32 -0.64 -0.15 -14.49
C VAL A 32 0.85 0.11 -14.45
N LEU A 33 1.27 1.25 -13.90
CA LEU A 33 2.66 1.52 -13.55
C LEU A 33 2.89 1.22 -12.08
N CYS A 34 3.72 0.21 -11.81
CA CYS A 34 4.16 -0.14 -10.47
C CYS A 34 5.49 0.54 -10.18
N VAL A 35 5.62 1.17 -9.00
CA VAL A 35 6.87 1.77 -8.51
C VAL A 35 7.05 1.39 -7.05
N SER A 36 8.16 0.73 -6.73
CA SER A 36 8.52 0.39 -5.35
C SER A 36 8.71 1.65 -4.49
N GLN A 37 7.98 1.77 -3.38
CA GLN A 37 8.00 2.97 -2.53
C GLN A 37 8.06 2.64 -1.03
N PHE A 38 9.25 2.31 -0.52
CA PHE A 38 9.44 1.97 0.90
C PHE A 38 9.08 3.10 1.87
N THR A 39 9.10 4.35 1.39
CA THR A 39 8.77 5.51 2.23
C THR A 39 7.31 5.54 2.67
N LEU A 40 6.43 4.76 2.04
CA LEU A 40 5.05 4.59 2.52
C LEU A 40 4.98 3.92 3.89
N CYS A 41 6.00 3.15 4.26
CA CYS A 41 6.12 2.50 5.58
C CYS A 41 6.81 3.41 6.62
N SER A 42 6.83 4.73 6.41
CA SER A 42 7.45 5.67 7.34
C SER A 42 6.64 5.86 8.61
N VAL A 43 7.34 5.92 9.74
CA VAL A 43 6.83 6.44 11.02
C VAL A 43 7.56 7.75 11.31
N LEU A 44 6.86 8.76 11.84
CA LEU A 44 7.48 10.03 12.18
C LEU A 44 8.02 10.01 13.62
N LYS A 45 9.32 10.29 13.77
CA LYS A 45 9.96 10.61 15.06
C LYS A 45 10.23 12.11 15.08
N GLY A 46 9.26 12.88 15.59
CA GLY A 46 9.22 14.32 15.38
C GLY A 46 9.04 14.63 13.89
N ASN A 47 9.93 15.45 13.32
CA ASN A 47 9.92 15.79 11.89
C ASN A 47 10.77 14.85 11.03
N LYS A 48 11.41 13.83 11.62
CA LYS A 48 12.27 12.88 10.92
C LYS A 48 11.48 11.62 10.56
N PRO A 49 11.41 11.23 9.29
CA PRO A 49 10.87 9.93 8.92
C PRO A 49 11.84 8.82 9.32
N ASP A 50 11.27 7.76 9.87
CA ASP A 50 11.93 6.52 10.26
C ASP A 50 11.26 5.37 9.49
N PHE A 51 12.07 4.47 8.93
CA PHE A 51 11.60 3.41 8.03
C PHE A 51 11.87 2.00 8.59
N HIS A 52 12.02 1.86 9.91
CA HIS A 52 12.28 0.56 10.54
C HIS A 52 11.21 -0.50 10.26
N CYS A 53 9.99 -0.11 9.89
CA CYS A 53 8.92 -1.03 9.51
C CYS A 53 9.01 -1.53 8.05
N ALA A 54 9.89 -0.93 7.24
CA ALA A 54 10.07 -1.36 5.84
C ALA A 54 10.90 -2.64 5.78
N MET A 55 10.57 -3.49 4.81
CA MET A 55 11.34 -4.70 4.51
C MET A 55 12.77 -4.35 4.04
N GLY A 56 13.74 -5.20 4.37
CA GLY A 56 15.14 -5.02 3.98
C GLY A 56 15.35 -5.10 2.46
N GLY A 57 16.41 -4.45 1.95
CA GLY A 57 16.64 -4.25 0.51
C GLY A 57 16.54 -5.51 -0.35
N GLU A 58 17.33 -6.55 -0.07
CA GLU A 58 17.36 -7.78 -0.88
C GLU A 58 16.02 -8.55 -0.84
N GLU A 59 15.42 -8.68 0.35
CA GLU A 59 14.13 -9.33 0.50
C GLU A 59 13.01 -8.55 -0.21
N SER A 60 13.06 -7.21 -0.10
CA SER A 60 12.08 -6.33 -0.73
C SER A 60 12.16 -6.33 -2.25
N GLU A 61 13.35 -6.49 -2.84
CA GLU A 61 13.51 -6.65 -4.28
C GLU A 61 12.87 -7.96 -4.76
N LYS A 62 13.19 -9.08 -4.11
CA LYS A 62 12.58 -10.39 -4.44
C LYS A 62 11.07 -10.37 -4.28
N PHE A 63 10.58 -9.74 -3.21
CA PHE A 63 9.15 -9.58 -2.96
C PHE A 63 8.50 -8.74 -4.07
N TYR A 64 9.09 -7.61 -4.43
CA TYR A 64 8.58 -6.71 -5.47
C TYR A 64 8.55 -7.38 -6.85
N GLN A 65 9.60 -8.11 -7.23
CA GLN A 65 9.62 -8.87 -8.48
C GLN A 65 8.54 -9.95 -8.52
N THR A 66 8.33 -10.65 -7.40
CA THR A 66 7.25 -11.64 -7.27
C THR A 66 5.87 -10.98 -7.39
N PHE A 67 5.69 -9.79 -6.80
CA PHE A 67 4.47 -9.01 -6.94
C PHE A 67 4.18 -8.63 -8.40
N LEU A 68 5.18 -8.11 -9.13
CA LEU A 68 5.04 -7.80 -10.55
C LEU A 68 4.67 -9.02 -11.38
N GLU A 69 5.30 -10.17 -11.12
CA GLU A 69 5.00 -11.41 -11.84
C GLU A 69 3.55 -11.86 -11.63
N LYS A 70 3.05 -11.75 -10.39
CA LYS A 70 1.63 -12.03 -10.10
C LYS A 70 0.69 -11.07 -10.80
N MET A 71 1.02 -9.77 -10.84
CA MET A 71 0.25 -8.77 -11.58
C MET A 71 0.18 -9.11 -13.08
N ARG A 72 1.33 -9.48 -13.68
CA ARG A 72 1.42 -9.87 -15.10
C ARG A 72 0.62 -11.14 -15.40
N THR A 73 0.74 -12.15 -14.53
CA THR A 73 0.01 -13.41 -14.65
C THR A 73 -1.51 -13.20 -14.52
N ALA A 74 -1.95 -12.31 -13.62
CA ALA A 74 -3.36 -12.09 -13.34
C ALA A 74 -4.08 -11.15 -14.34
N TYR A 75 -3.35 -10.46 -15.22
CA TYR A 75 -3.93 -9.49 -16.15
C TYR A 75 -3.38 -9.63 -17.58
N LYS A 76 -2.46 -8.75 -17.99
CA LYS A 76 -1.78 -8.78 -19.28
C LYS A 76 -0.32 -8.37 -19.05
N PRO A 77 0.67 -9.21 -19.37
CA PRO A 77 2.07 -8.91 -19.09
C PRO A 77 2.52 -7.55 -19.64
N GLU A 78 2.06 -7.19 -20.84
CA GLU A 78 2.39 -5.94 -21.52
C GLU A 78 1.75 -4.70 -20.88
N ALA A 79 0.65 -4.86 -20.14
CA ALA A 79 -0.05 -3.74 -19.49
C ALA A 79 0.52 -3.39 -18.10
N ILE A 80 1.42 -4.23 -17.55
CA ILE A 80 2.09 -4.00 -16.27
C ILE A 80 3.47 -3.42 -16.53
N LYS A 81 3.60 -2.11 -16.30
CA LYS A 81 4.88 -1.39 -16.37
C LYS A 81 5.56 -1.36 -15.00
N ASP A 82 6.87 -1.35 -15.02
CA ASP A 82 7.72 -1.25 -13.84
C ASP A 82 8.55 0.03 -13.92
N GLY A 83 8.86 0.60 -12.75
CA GLY A 83 9.98 1.50 -12.59
C GLY A 83 11.31 0.74 -12.54
N LYS A 84 12.30 1.34 -11.87
CA LYS A 84 13.57 0.67 -11.57
C LYS A 84 13.74 0.58 -10.06
N PHE A 85 13.74 -0.63 -9.54
CA PHE A 85 13.89 -0.89 -8.10
C PHE A 85 15.16 -0.23 -7.56
N ALA A 86 15.06 0.37 -6.37
CA ALA A 86 16.15 1.06 -5.66
C ALA A 86 16.90 2.14 -6.46
N ALA A 87 16.36 2.61 -7.59
CA ALA A 87 16.95 3.70 -8.35
C ALA A 87 16.35 5.04 -7.95
N TYR A 88 17.16 6.09 -8.06
CA TYR A 88 16.65 7.46 -8.03
C TYR A 88 15.83 7.71 -9.30
N MET A 89 14.57 8.11 -9.15
CA MET A 89 13.62 8.25 -10.25
C MET A 89 12.84 9.56 -10.15
N GLN A 90 12.55 10.13 -11.33
CA GLN A 90 11.53 11.16 -11.51
C GLN A 90 10.31 10.49 -12.15
N VAL A 91 9.20 10.43 -11.41
CA VAL A 91 7.96 9.79 -11.87
C VAL A 91 6.94 10.88 -12.18
N HIS A 92 6.62 11.06 -13.47
CA HIS A 92 5.61 12.00 -13.91
C HIS A 92 4.22 11.35 -13.87
N ILE A 93 3.30 11.97 -13.13
CA ILE A 93 1.94 11.46 -12.94
C ILE A 93 0.95 12.57 -13.28
N GLN A 94 0.14 12.35 -14.31
CA GLN A 94 -1.01 13.19 -14.62
C GLN A 94 -2.27 12.52 -14.04
N ASN A 95 -2.76 13.03 -12.90
CA ASN A 95 -3.96 12.48 -12.27
C ASN A 95 -5.22 13.00 -12.99
N ASP A 96 -5.95 12.09 -13.62
CA ASP A 96 -7.29 12.36 -14.14
C ASP A 96 -8.32 12.22 -12.99
N GLY A 97 -9.00 13.32 -12.62
CA GLY A 97 -9.88 13.40 -11.45
C GLY A 97 -9.65 14.66 -10.60
N PRO A 98 -8.74 14.64 -9.60
CA PRO A 98 -7.83 13.56 -9.20
C PRO A 98 -8.45 12.56 -8.20
N VAL A 99 -8.12 11.28 -8.37
CA VAL A 99 -8.50 10.18 -7.47
C VAL A 99 -7.23 9.56 -6.88
N THR A 100 -7.18 9.35 -5.57
CA THR A 100 -6.06 8.67 -4.91
C THR A 100 -6.60 7.74 -3.84
N ILE A 101 -6.17 6.48 -3.87
CA ILE A 101 -6.65 5.43 -2.97
C ILE A 101 -5.45 4.82 -2.26
N ASN A 102 -5.55 4.74 -0.93
CA ASN A 102 -4.62 3.98 -0.09
C ASN A 102 -5.18 2.57 0.09
N LEU A 103 -4.37 1.56 -0.21
CA LEU A 103 -4.71 0.16 -0.01
C LEU A 103 -3.73 -0.50 0.96
N GLU A 104 -4.28 -1.22 1.92
CA GLU A 104 -3.55 -2.06 2.86
C GLU A 104 -4.03 -3.51 2.70
N SER A 105 -3.09 -4.46 2.78
CA SER A 105 -3.39 -5.89 2.57
C SER A 105 -3.74 -6.65 3.85
N THR A 106 -3.45 -6.06 5.01
CA THR A 106 -3.85 -6.53 6.34
C THR A 106 -5.12 -5.79 6.79
N PRO A 107 -6.02 -6.43 7.56
CA PRO A 107 -7.06 -5.71 8.24
C PRO A 107 -6.42 -4.87 9.34
N SER A 108 -6.50 -3.54 9.22
CA SER A 108 -6.20 -2.64 10.33
C SER A 108 -7.14 -3.03 11.49
N SER A 109 -6.60 -3.59 12.57
CA SER A 109 -7.35 -3.84 13.81
C SER A 109 -7.60 -2.51 14.53
N ASN A 110 -8.38 -1.62 13.91
CA ASN A 110 -8.82 -0.36 14.50
C ASN A 110 -10.29 -0.44 14.88
N ASN A 111 -10.57 -1.21 15.94
CA ASN A 111 -11.70 -0.92 16.82
C ASN A 111 -11.18 -0.06 17.98
N GLN A 112 -10.87 1.21 17.69
CA GLN A 112 -10.92 2.24 18.72
C GLN A 112 -12.26 2.96 18.55
N GLN A 113 -13.31 2.37 19.11
CA GLN A 113 -14.43 3.20 19.57
C GLN A 113 -13.90 3.97 20.78
N GLU A 114 -13.61 5.26 20.58
CA GLU A 114 -13.61 6.24 21.64
C GLU A 114 -15.01 6.23 22.29
N LYS A 115 -15.20 5.39 23.30
CA LYS A 115 -16.26 5.59 24.28
C LYS A 115 -15.74 6.59 25.30
N GLN A 116 -16.23 7.81 25.16
CA GLN A 116 -16.15 8.86 26.16
C GLN A 116 -16.54 8.30 27.55
N ASN A 117 -15.69 8.62 28.53
CA ASN A 117 -15.92 8.39 29.95
C ASN A 117 -17.26 8.95 30.44
N PRO A 118 -17.86 8.30 31.45
CA PRO A 118 -18.13 9.06 32.66
C PRO A 118 -17.78 8.31 33.96
N GLY A 119 -17.12 8.99 34.90
CA GLY A 119 -17.38 8.82 36.34
C GLY A 119 -16.44 7.95 37.19
N LYS A 120 -15.69 8.62 38.08
CA LYS A 120 -14.90 8.17 39.24
C LYS A 120 -15.58 7.17 40.22
N LYS A 121 -14.77 6.28 40.84
CA LYS A 121 -14.56 6.05 42.32
C LYS A 121 -13.62 4.83 42.54
N VAL A 122 -12.34 4.99 42.96
CA VAL A 122 -11.71 5.04 44.32
C VAL A 122 -11.48 3.68 45.04
N LYS A 123 -10.20 3.44 45.43
CA LYS A 123 -9.57 2.53 46.45
C LYS A 123 -9.47 1.02 46.11
N SER A 124 -8.42 0.25 46.44
CA SER A 124 -7.27 0.37 47.37
C SER A 124 -6.19 -0.72 47.11
N SER A 125 -4.96 -0.50 47.62
CA SER A 125 -3.92 -1.47 48.13
C SER A 125 -3.38 -2.56 47.17
N SER A 126 -2.11 -3.00 47.15
CA SER A 126 -0.89 -2.91 47.97
C SER A 126 0.21 -3.74 47.25
N GLU A 127 1.51 -3.43 47.43
CA GLU A 127 2.72 -4.32 47.50
C GLU A 127 2.94 -5.43 46.41
N GLU A 128 4.12 -5.84 45.94
CA GLU A 128 5.57 -5.55 46.03
C GLU A 128 6.26 -6.50 45.00
N ASN A 129 7.48 -6.18 44.53
CA ASN A 129 8.48 -7.05 43.85
C ASN A 129 8.08 -7.71 42.50
N GLY A 130 8.84 -7.70 41.41
CA GLY A 130 10.29 -7.67 41.23
C GLY A 130 10.68 -8.94 40.47
N GLU A 131 10.92 -8.85 39.15
CA GLU A 131 11.95 -9.63 38.42
C GLU A 131 11.91 -9.32 36.91
N ARG A 132 13.10 -9.08 36.37
CA ARG A 132 13.40 -9.02 34.94
C ARG A 132 13.68 -10.44 34.49
N GLU A 133 13.12 -10.85 33.37
CA GLU A 133 13.85 -11.71 32.43
C GLU A 133 13.31 -11.57 31.00
N ASN A 134 14.27 -11.48 30.08
CA ASN A 134 14.10 -11.28 28.65
C ASN A 134 13.61 -12.58 27.98
N SER A 135 12.62 -12.46 27.11
CA SER A 135 12.52 -13.28 25.90
C SER A 135 11.90 -12.46 24.77
N VAL A 136 12.77 -11.75 24.04
CA VAL A 136 12.39 -10.98 22.85
C VAL A 136 12.09 -11.95 21.72
N GLN A 137 10.79 -12.17 21.53
CA GLN A 137 10.04 -11.98 20.28
C GLN A 137 10.58 -12.64 19.01
N GLU A 138 9.97 -13.78 18.76
CA GLU A 138 9.50 -14.23 17.46
C GLU A 138 8.47 -13.23 16.85
N GLN A 139 8.49 -13.12 15.52
CA GLN A 139 7.48 -12.55 14.61
C GLN A 139 7.28 -11.02 14.57
N THR A 140 7.61 -10.41 13.43
CA THR A 140 6.69 -9.47 12.74
C THR A 140 6.94 -9.51 11.23
N ALA A 141 5.98 -10.08 10.51
CA ALA A 141 5.94 -10.07 9.05
C ALA A 141 5.39 -8.73 8.53
N SER A 142 6.21 -8.07 7.70
CA SER A 142 5.89 -7.16 6.59
C SER A 142 4.62 -6.30 6.65
N ASN A 143 4.80 -4.99 6.84
CA ASN A 143 3.82 -3.95 6.46
C ASN A 143 4.19 -3.39 5.08
N LEU A 144 3.29 -3.50 4.10
CA LEU A 144 3.42 -2.89 2.77
C LEU A 144 2.08 -2.23 2.39
N THR A 145 2.12 -0.91 2.20
CA THR A 145 1.01 -0.09 1.67
C THR A 145 1.33 0.20 0.20
N GLU A 146 0.38 -0.04 -0.71
CA GLU A 146 0.57 0.20 -2.15
C GLU A 146 -0.46 1.21 -2.66
N GLN A 147 0.00 2.22 -3.40
CA GLN A 147 -0.86 3.18 -4.10
C GLN A 147 -1.12 2.67 -5.53
N VAL A 148 -2.39 2.49 -5.89
CA VAL A 148 -2.81 2.19 -7.26
C VAL A 148 -3.15 3.48 -7.96
N LYS A 149 -2.48 3.77 -9.07
CA LYS A 149 -2.84 4.86 -9.98
C LYS A 149 -2.99 4.29 -11.39
N GLY A 150 -4.20 4.41 -11.94
CA GLY A 150 -4.48 4.01 -13.31
C GLY A 150 -3.98 5.07 -14.28
N LEU A 151 -3.16 4.68 -15.25
CA LEU A 151 -2.69 5.55 -16.32
C LEU A 151 -3.45 5.20 -17.59
N LYS A 152 -3.94 6.24 -18.28
CA LYS A 152 -4.40 6.15 -19.67
C LYS A 152 -3.26 6.72 -20.52
N LEU A 153 -2.52 5.85 -21.19
CA LEU A 153 -1.57 6.27 -22.22
C LEU A 153 -2.37 6.53 -23.49
N GLU A 154 -2.46 7.80 -23.89
CA GLU A 154 -2.95 8.15 -25.22
C GLU A 154 -1.80 7.99 -26.20
N ASN A 155 -1.99 7.11 -27.19
CA ASN A 155 -1.03 6.89 -28.26
C ASN A 155 -0.82 8.21 -29.02
N MET A 156 0.43 8.66 -29.03
CA MET A 156 0.86 9.81 -29.82
C MET A 156 1.08 9.31 -31.26
N ASP A 157 0.01 9.25 -32.04
CA ASP A 157 0.10 9.03 -33.48
C ASP A 157 0.72 10.26 -34.15
N SER A 158 1.85 10.00 -34.81
CA SER A 158 2.39 10.69 -36.00
C SER A 158 2.08 12.18 -36.17
N ALA A 159 3.10 13.01 -35.97
CA ALA A 159 3.18 14.34 -36.58
C ALA A 159 4.51 14.50 -37.33
N SER A 160 4.39 14.35 -38.65
CA SER A 160 5.26 14.81 -39.76
C SER A 160 6.70 14.34 -39.86
#